data_AF-A0A9E5MRZ4-F1
#
_entry.id   AF-A0A9E5MRZ4-F1
#
_cell.length_a   1.000
_cell.length_b   1.000
_cell.length_c   1.000
_cell.angle_alpha   90.00
_cell.angle_beta   90.00
_cell.angle_gamma   90.00
#
_symmetry.space_group_name_H-M   'P 1'
#
loop_
_entity.id
_entity.type
_entity.pdbx_description
1 polymer ?
#
loop_
_entity_poly.entity_id
_entity_poly.type
_entity_poly.pdbx_seq_one_letter_code
_entity_poly.pdbx_strand_id
1 'polypeptide(L)' 'RPLYTINGEHFVSELLELCGGRNVFSELEELAPTIDVEAVVARDPEVMLASDTAGADAFADWQRWPTMAANRYGNHYL' A
#
# COMPACT_ATOMS: atom_id res chain seq x y z
N ARG A 1 -2.67 -3.75 -15.37
CA ARG A 1 -1.57 -2.76 -15.32
C ARG A 1 -0.65 -3.17 -14.18
N PRO A 2 0.67 -2.98 -14.28
CA PRO A 2 1.56 -3.27 -13.16
C PRO A 2 1.14 -2.46 -11.94
N LEU A 3 1.12 -3.10 -10.76
CA LEU A 3 0.93 -2.45 -9.47
C LEU A 3 2.32 -2.06 -8.95
N TYR A 4 2.49 -0.80 -8.58
CA TYR A 4 3.73 -0.29 -8.02
C TYR A 4 3.57 -0.03 -6.52
N THR A 5 4.69 -0.11 -5.80
CA THR A 5 4.80 0.34 -4.41
C THR A 5 6.12 1.11 -4.25
N ILE A 6 6.42 1.55 -3.03
CA ILE A 6 7.69 2.18 -2.66
C ILE A 6 8.38 1.38 -1.55
N ASN A 7 9.71 1.34 -1.57
CA ASN A 7 10.49 0.68 -0.52
C ASN A 7 10.73 1.59 0.70
N GLY A 8 11.57 1.13 1.63
CA GLY A 8 11.90 1.84 2.87
C GLY A 8 12.71 3.13 2.68
N GLU A 9 13.42 3.29 1.56
CA GLU A 9 14.28 4.45 1.31
C GLU A 9 13.50 5.67 0.79
N HIS A 10 12.24 5.49 0.41
CA HIS A 10 11.39 6.57 -0.08
C HIS A 10 10.92 7.49 1.06
N PHE A 11 10.84 8.80 0.82
CA PHE A 11 10.48 9.79 1.86
C PHE A 11 9.13 9.52 2.53
N VAL A 12 8.16 8.93 1.82
CA VAL A 12 6.86 8.55 2.40
C VAL A 12 7.04 7.45 3.46
N SER A 13 7.97 6.52 3.27
CA SER A 13 8.28 5.50 4.28
C SER A 13 8.90 6.13 5.53
N GLU A 14 9.79 7.11 5.38
CA GLU A 14 10.33 7.88 6.52
C GLU A 14 9.22 8.62 7.28
N LEU A 15 8.28 9.27 6.57
CA LEU A 15 7.12 9.92 7.19
C LEU A 15 6.22 8.91 7.94
N LEU A 16 5.99 7.74 7.36
CA LEU A 16 5.22 6.68 8.02
C LEU A 16 5.91 6.22 9.32
N GLU A 17 7.22 6.02 9.30
CA GLU A 17 8.00 5.62 10.47
C GLU A 17 7.97 6.67 11.58
N LEU A 18 8.07 7.97 11.24
CA LEU A 18 7.93 9.07 12.20
C LEU A 18 6.57 9.10 12.88
N CYS A 19 5.52 8.67 12.18
CA CYS A 19 4.17 8.52 12.72
C CYS A 19 3.94 7.19 13.47
N GLY A 20 4.98 6.36 13.62
CA GLY A 20 4.90 5.03 14.25
C GLY A 20 4.30 3.94 13.35
N GLY A 21 4.10 4.24 12.07
CA GLY A 21 3.71 3.27 11.05
C GLY A 21 4.90 2.45 10.55
N ARG A 22 4.59 1.39 9.79
CA ARG A 22 5.60 0.55 9.14
C ARG A 22 5.14 0.28 7.72
N ASN A 23 5.98 0.62 6.74
CA ASN A 23 5.76 0.19 5.36
C ASN A 23 5.96 -1.34 5.28
N VAL A 24 4.94 -2.06 4.80
CA VAL A 24 4.97 -3.53 4.68
C VAL A 24 5.86 -4.05 3.55
N PHE A 25 6.41 -3.14 2.73
CA PHE A 25 7.35 -3.40 1.64
C PHE A 25 8.70 -2.70 1.84
N SER A 26 9.04 -2.32 3.07
CA SER A 26 10.26 -1.53 3.34
C SER A 26 11.54 -2.27 2.96
N GLU A 27 11.52 -3.60 2.93
CA GLU A 27 12.64 -4.48 2.65
C GLU A 27 12.99 -4.63 1.17
N LEU A 28 12.19 -4.07 0.25
CA LEU A 28 12.46 -4.17 -1.19
C LEU A 28 13.70 -3.35 -1.59
N GLU A 29 14.57 -3.93 -2.41
CA GLU A 29 15.84 -3.27 -2.81
C GLU A 29 15.60 -2.11 -3.80
N GLU A 30 14.68 -2.28 -4.74
CA GLU A 30 14.36 -1.22 -5.72
C GLU A 30 13.41 -0.19 -5.11
N LEU A 31 13.63 1.10 -5.38
CA LEU A 31 12.88 2.22 -4.80
C LEU A 31 11.38 2.17 -5.10
N ALA A 32 11.01 1.84 -6.34
CA ALA A 32 9.63 1.81 -6.81
C ALA A 32 9.34 0.58 -7.69
N PRO A 33 9.36 -0.64 -7.12
CA PRO A 33 9.23 -1.87 -7.87
C PRO A 33 7.78 -2.16 -8.24
N THR A 34 7.61 -3.01 -9.25
CA THR A 34 6.33 -3.66 -9.50
C THR A 34 6.13 -4.83 -8.54
N ILE A 35 4.93 -4.97 -7.99
CA ILE A 35 4.55 -6.06 -7.11
C ILE A 35 3.29 -6.77 -7.62
N ASP A 36 3.11 -8.01 -7.18
CA ASP A 36 1.89 -8.78 -7.41
C ASP A 36 0.80 -8.40 -6.41
N VAL A 37 -0.47 -8.56 -6.80
CA VAL A 37 -1.61 -8.31 -5.92
C VAL A 37 -1.60 -9.29 -4.73
N GLU A 38 -1.22 -10.53 -4.98
CA GLU A 38 -1.05 -11.59 -3.99
C GLU A 38 -0.03 -11.19 -2.92
N ALA A 39 1.02 -10.44 -3.28
CA ALA A 39 2.02 -9.96 -2.32
C ALA A 39 1.45 -8.93 -1.34
N VAL A 40 0.47 -8.13 -1.76
CA VAL A 40 -0.26 -7.19 -0.88
C VAL A 40 -1.22 -7.97 0.02
N VAL A 41 -2.01 -8.88 -0.54
CA VAL A 41 -2.97 -9.69 0.23
C VAL A 41 -2.26 -10.53 1.29
N ALA A 42 -1.11 -11.12 0.97
CA ALA A 42 -0.33 -11.91 1.91
C ALA A 42 0.28 -11.08 3.06
N ARG A 43 0.55 -9.79 2.83
CA ARG A 43 1.08 -8.87 3.85
C ARG A 43 -0.02 -8.24 4.73
N ASP A 44 -1.27 -8.33 4.32
CA ASP A 44 -2.46 -7.86 5.04
C ASP A 44 -2.30 -6.46 5.67
N PRO A 45 -2.05 -5.41 4.86
CA PRO A 45 -1.82 -4.07 5.39
C PRO A 45 -3.06 -3.52 6.11
N GLU A 46 -2.84 -2.78 7.20
CA GLU A 46 -3.91 -2.12 7.96
C GLU A 46 -4.37 -0.80 7.33
N VAL A 47 -3.54 -0.21 6.46
CA VAL A 47 -3.78 1.06 5.77
C VAL A 47 -3.27 0.93 4.33
N MET A 48 -4.01 1.48 3.37
CA MET A 48 -3.54 1.65 2.01
C MET A 48 -3.54 3.13 1.62
N LEU A 49 -2.44 3.56 1.02
CA LEU A 49 -2.24 4.91 0.49
C LEU A 49 -2.07 4.83 -1.02
N ALA A 50 -2.68 5.76 -1.74
CA ALA A 50 -2.46 5.97 -3.16
C ALA A 50 -2.28 7.48 -3.42
N SER A 51 -1.72 7.86 -4.56
CA SER A 51 -1.70 9.27 -4.96
C SER A 51 -3.07 9.67 -5.51
N ASP A 52 -3.44 10.94 -5.32
CA ASP A 52 -4.53 11.62 -6.01
C ASP A 52 -4.63 11.33 -7.53
N THR A 53 -3.49 11.16 -8.21
CA THR A 53 -3.41 10.81 -9.64
C THR A 53 -3.97 9.42 -9.97
N ALA A 54 -4.13 8.53 -8.98
CA ALA A 54 -4.76 7.24 -9.14
C ALA A 54 -6.29 7.33 -9.33
N GLY A 55 -6.90 8.47 -9.00
CA GLY A 55 -8.32 8.74 -9.19
C GLY A 55 -9.21 8.23 -8.06
N ALA A 56 -10.51 8.56 -8.15
CA ALA A 56 -11.50 8.23 -7.11
C ALA A 56 -11.76 6.72 -6.95
N ASP A 57 -11.38 5.92 -7.94
CA ASP A 57 -11.53 4.47 -8.00
C ASP A 57 -10.24 3.70 -7.68
N ALA A 58 -9.19 4.38 -7.18
CA ALA A 58 -7.88 3.79 -6.85
C ALA A 58 -7.97 2.49 -6.02
N PHE A 59 -8.99 2.37 -5.18
CA PHE A 59 -9.19 1.22 -4.29
C PHE A 59 -10.31 0.26 -4.72
N ALA A 60 -10.98 0.49 -5.85
CA ALA A 60 -12.17 -0.27 -6.23
C ALA A 60 -11.91 -1.78 -6.41
N ASP A 61 -10.79 -2.14 -7.05
CA ASP A 61 -10.41 -3.54 -7.28
C ASP A 61 -10.07 -4.30 -5.98
N TRP A 62 -9.67 -3.59 -4.93
CA TRP A 62 -9.30 -4.19 -3.64
C TRP A 62 -10.49 -4.72 -2.86
N GLN A 63 -11.71 -4.30 -3.20
CA GLN A 63 -12.96 -4.79 -2.58
C GLN A 63 -13.20 -6.29 -2.78
N ARG A 64 -12.41 -6.94 -3.65
CA ARG A 64 -12.38 -8.40 -3.81
C ARG A 64 -11.88 -9.16 -2.56
N TRP A 65 -11.15 -8.49 -1.65
CA TRP A 65 -10.62 -9.08 -0.42
C TRP A 65 -11.21 -8.42 0.84
N PRO A 66 -12.51 -8.60 1.14
CA PRO A 66 -13.18 -7.86 2.21
C PRO A 66 -12.63 -8.15 3.62
N THR A 67 -11.90 -9.26 3.79
CA THR A 67 -11.30 -9.64 5.08
C THR A 67 -9.94 -9.01 5.32
N MET A 68 -9.28 -8.45 4.29
CA MET A 68 -7.99 -7.75 4.41
C MET A 68 -8.15 -6.56 5.35
N ALA A 69 -7.20 -6.31 6.24
CA ALA A 69 -7.32 -5.36 7.34
C ALA A 69 -7.70 -3.96 6.86
N ALA A 70 -7.01 -3.40 5.84
CA ALA A 70 -7.35 -2.10 5.26
C ALA A 70 -8.81 -2.03 4.76
N ASN A 71 -9.30 -3.08 4.10
CA ASN A 71 -10.68 -3.16 3.61
C ASN A 71 -11.69 -3.29 4.76
N ARG A 72 -11.38 -4.15 5.75
CA ARG A 72 -12.23 -4.40 6.91
C ARG A 72 -12.42 -3.15 7.76
N TYR A 73 -11.36 -2.34 7.91
CA TYR A 73 -11.38 -1.11 8.70
C TYR A 73 -11.78 0.12 7.87
N GLY A 74 -11.75 0.04 6.54
CA GLY A 74 -12.03 1.16 5.65
C GLY A 74 -10.89 2.18 5.58
N ASN A 75 -9.64 1.75 5.82
CA ASN A 75 -8.46 2.60 5.90
C ASN A 75 -7.81 2.80 4.52
N HIS A 76 -8.51 3.50 3.64
CA HIS A 76 -8.04 3.87 2.31
C HIS A 76 -7.89 5.39 2.20
N TYR A 77 -6.71 5.87 1.83
CA TYR A 77 -6.44 7.31 1.72
C TYR A 77 -5.75 7.63 0.38
N LEU A 78 -6.16 8.76 -0.21
CA LEU A 78 -5.55 9.38 -1.40
C LEU A 78 -4.57 10.48 -1.01
#